data_AF-A0A9W4G5F2-F1
#
_entry.id   AF-A0A9W4G5F2-F1
#
_cell.length_a   1.000
_cell.length_b   1.000
_cell.length_c   1.000
_cell.angle_alpha   90.00
_cell.angle_beta   90.00
_cell.angle_gamma   90.00
#
_symmetry.space_group_name_H-M   'P 1'
#
loop_
_entity.id
_entity.type
_entity.pdbx_description
1 polymer ?
#
loop_
_entity_poly.entity_id
_entity_poly.type
_entity_poly.pdbx_seq_one_letter_code
_entity_poly.pdbx_strand_id
1 'polypeptide(L)'
;MDLDRNSQFASSTSADPIWQELGTDLVFIQDAEGQYLSFYWQRQDRYPLATDQIIGSSMGELFKPVVIAPYEDRIRRVLSSLIPERFVYSFSYEEQYKLLCI
;
A
#
# COMPACT_ATOMS: atom_id res chain seq x y z
N MET A 1 20.57 -4.36 21.35
CA MET A 1 20.38 -4.92 19.99
C MET A 1 18.90 -4.84 19.72
N ASP A 2 18.49 -3.68 19.22
CA ASP A 2 17.08 -3.27 19.09
C ASP A 2 16.47 -3.91 17.84
N LEU A 3 15.68 -4.96 18.07
CA LEU A 3 15.02 -5.79 17.05
C LEU A 3 13.54 -5.42 16.85
N ASP A 4 13.12 -4.21 17.25
CA ASP A 4 11.70 -3.85 17.34
C ASP A 4 11.24 -2.69 16.43
N ARG A 5 12.10 -2.21 15.51
CA ARG A 5 11.74 -1.09 14.64
C ARG A 5 10.66 -1.45 13.60
N ASN A 6 10.52 -2.73 13.25
CA ASN A 6 9.55 -3.17 12.25
C ASN A 6 8.12 -3.30 12.82
N SER A 7 7.98 -3.44 14.14
CA SER A 7 6.71 -3.60 14.86
C SER A 7 5.89 -2.30 14.90
N GLN A 8 6.55 -1.14 14.82
CA GLN A 8 5.88 0.16 14.77
C GLN A 8 5.11 0.36 13.47
N PHE A 9 5.67 -0.07 12.33
CA PHE A 9 4.99 0.09 11.05
C PHE A 9 3.77 -0.84 10.91
N ALA A 10 3.85 -2.07 11.41
CA ALA A 10 2.74 -3.01 11.39
C ALA A 10 1.54 -2.59 12.28
N SER A 11 1.78 -1.71 13.26
CA SER A 11 0.75 -1.17 14.17
C SER A 11 0.22 0.19 13.73
N SER A 12 0.75 0.74 12.63
CA SER A 12 0.40 2.07 12.13
C SER A 12 -1.03 2.08 11.65
N THR A 13 -1.89 2.81 12.34
CA THR A 13 -3.23 3.08 11.83
C THR A 13 -3.12 4.09 10.68
N SER A 14 -4.18 4.23 9.88
CA SER A 14 -4.33 5.28 8.86
C SER A 14 -4.10 6.72 9.34
N ALA A 15 -3.87 6.92 10.65
CA ALA A 15 -3.74 8.20 11.34
C ALA A 15 -2.34 8.48 11.91
N ASP A 16 -1.31 7.68 11.62
CA ASP A 16 0.02 7.97 12.17
C ASP A 16 0.56 9.31 11.60
N PRO A 17 0.98 10.25 12.47
CA PRO A 17 1.45 11.58 12.04
C PRO A 17 2.60 11.52 11.04
N ILE A 18 3.41 10.46 11.10
CA ILE A 18 4.56 10.27 10.23
C ILE A 18 4.16 10.19 8.76
N TRP A 19 2.98 9.66 8.42
CA TRP A 19 2.52 9.55 7.03
C TRP A 19 2.17 10.92 6.43
N GLN A 20 1.69 11.86 7.26
CA GLN A 20 1.42 13.24 6.85
C GLN A 20 2.72 14.02 6.61
N GLU A 21 3.77 13.73 7.39
CA GLU A 21 5.08 14.39 7.27
C GLU A 21 5.86 13.94 6.02
N LEU A 22 5.56 12.77 5.45
CA LEU A 22 6.20 12.28 4.22
C LEU A 22 5.84 13.08 2.97
N GLY A 23 4.80 13.93 3.02
CA GLY A 23 4.34 14.71 1.87
C GLY A 23 3.92 13.85 0.68
N THR A 24 3.54 12.60 0.92
CA THR A 24 3.09 11.65 -0.11
C THR A 24 1.58 11.54 -0.11
N ASP A 25 1.01 11.31 -1.29
CA ASP A 25 -0.43 11.18 -1.45
C ASP A 25 -0.96 9.83 -0.96
N LEU A 26 -0.15 8.77 -1.06
CA LEU A 26 -0.52 7.39 -0.74
C LEU A 26 0.62 6.69 0.01
N VAL A 27 0.28 5.99 1.08
CA VAL A 27 1.12 4.96 1.70
C VAL A 27 0.23 3.77 2.02
N PHE A 28 0.70 2.56 1.80
CA PHE A 28 0.05 1.38 2.33
C PHE A 28 1.09 0.33 2.73
N ILE A 29 0.68 -0.53 3.64
CA ILE A 29 1.43 -1.70 4.06
C ILE A 29 0.54 -2.91 3.78
N GLN A 30 1.14 -3.96 3.25
CA GLN A 30 0.47 -5.22 2.99
C GLN A 30 1.32 -6.38 3.52
N ASP A 31 0.69 -7.52 3.78
CA ASP A 31 1.39 -8.77 4.02
C ASP A 31 1.85 -9.46 2.72
N ALA A 32 2.44 -10.65 2.84
CA ALA A 32 2.97 -11.40 1.70
C ALA A 32 1.86 -11.97 0.79
N GLU A 33 0.66 -12.11 1.35
CA GLU A 33 -0.56 -12.59 0.70
C GLU A 33 -1.32 -11.46 -0.02
N GLY A 34 -0.89 -10.20 0.19
CA GLY A 34 -1.48 -9.02 -0.42
C GLY A 34 -2.70 -8.47 0.33
N GLN A 35 -2.86 -8.82 1.61
CA GLN A 35 -3.84 -8.19 2.49
C GLN A 35 -3.31 -6.83 2.97
N TYR A 36 -4.12 -5.79 2.85
CA TYR A 36 -3.74 -4.47 3.37
C TYR A 36 -3.80 -4.43 4.90
N LEU A 37 -2.66 -4.13 5.52
CA LEU A 37 -2.53 -3.97 6.98
C LEU A 37 -2.71 -2.50 7.40
N SER A 38 -2.23 -1.57 6.58
CA SER A 38 -2.37 -0.13 6.81
C SER A 38 -2.54 0.58 5.48
N PHE A 39 -3.32 1.66 5.48
CA PHE A 39 -3.57 2.45 4.28
C PHE A 39 -3.78 3.91 4.67
N TYR A 40 -3.01 4.79 4.05
CA TYR A 40 -3.06 6.24 4.22
C TYR A 40 -3.23 6.89 2.85
N TRP A 41 -4.24 7.74 2.73
CA TRP A 41 -4.50 8.51 1.52
C TRP A 41 -4.81 9.95 1.87
N GLN A 42 -3.96 10.87 1.43
CA GLN A 42 -4.06 12.28 1.80
C GLN A 42 -5.19 13.01 1.06
N ARG A 43 -5.53 12.60 -0.17
CA ARG A 43 -6.46 13.33 -1.05
C ARG A 43 -7.91 12.86 -0.94
N GLN A 44 -8.42 12.72 0.28
CA GLN A 44 -9.82 12.31 0.50
C GLN A 44 -10.83 13.34 -0.06
N ASP A 45 -10.44 14.61 -0.12
CA ASP A 45 -11.21 15.72 -0.67
C ASP A 45 -11.50 15.58 -2.17
N ARG A 46 -10.53 15.05 -2.92
CA ARG A 46 -10.58 14.95 -4.39
C ARG A 46 -10.95 13.54 -4.86
N TYR A 47 -10.60 12.55 -4.06
CA TYR A 47 -10.89 11.14 -4.30
C TYR A 47 -11.16 10.47 -2.95
N PRO A 48 -12.42 10.39 -2.52
CA PRO A 48 -12.76 9.69 -1.29
C PRO A 48 -12.49 8.19 -1.50
N LEU A 49 -11.36 7.72 -0.99
CA LEU A 49 -11.07 6.30 -0.87
C LEU A 49 -11.65 5.81 0.44
N ALA A 50 -12.45 4.75 0.40
CA ALA A 50 -12.98 4.09 1.59
C ALA A 50 -11.87 3.33 2.31
N THR A 51 -10.95 4.08 2.92
CA THR A 51 -9.71 3.58 3.53
C THR A 51 -10.00 2.47 4.55
N ASP A 52 -11.06 2.63 5.34
CA ASP A 52 -11.51 1.64 6.33
C ASP A 52 -12.01 0.34 5.69
N GLN A 53 -12.50 0.37 4.44
CA GLN A 53 -12.88 -0.83 3.70
C GLN A 53 -11.68 -1.48 3.01
N ILE A 54 -10.65 -0.69 2.68
CA ILE A 54 -9.43 -1.20 2.04
C ILE A 54 -8.58 -1.96 3.06
N ILE A 55 -8.46 -1.47 4.30
CA ILE A 55 -7.73 -2.17 5.36
C ILE A 55 -8.42 -3.51 5.66
N GLY A 56 -7.65 -4.59 5.67
CA GLY A 56 -8.14 -5.96 5.82
C GLY A 56 -8.67 -6.60 4.53
N SER A 57 -8.88 -5.84 3.45
CA SER A 57 -9.22 -6.39 2.15
C SER A 57 -7.99 -6.92 1.42
N SER A 58 -8.22 -7.81 0.45
CA SER A 58 -7.16 -8.27 -0.45
C SER A 58 -6.97 -7.27 -1.60
N MET A 59 -5.72 -7.09 -2.02
CA MET A 59 -5.32 -6.28 -3.17
C MET A 59 -5.96 -6.71 -4.50
N GLY A 60 -6.72 -7.80 -4.57
CA GLY A 60 -7.55 -8.17 -5.73
C GLY A 60 -8.94 -7.52 -5.78
N GLU A 61 -9.40 -6.87 -4.70
CA GLU A 61 -10.81 -6.50 -4.52
C GLU A 61 -11.08 -5.02 -4.84
N LEU A 62 -10.76 -4.12 -3.91
CA LEU A 62 -11.14 -2.70 -3.97
C LEU A 62 -10.07 -1.83 -4.66
N PHE A 63 -8.86 -1.82 -4.10
CA PHE A 63 -7.72 -1.07 -4.61
C PHE A 63 -6.72 -2.07 -5.18
N LYS A 64 -6.69 -2.22 -6.50
CA LYS A 64 -5.98 -3.32 -7.14
C LYS A 64 -5.04 -2.91 -8.27
N PRO A 65 -3.89 -3.57 -8.44
CA PRO A 65 -3.10 -3.43 -9.64
C PRO A 65 -3.93 -3.82 -10.87
N VAL A 66 -3.81 -3.07 -11.96
CA VAL A 66 -4.56 -3.34 -13.22
C VAL A 66 -4.24 -4.73 -13.77
N VAL A 67 -3.00 -5.21 -13.58
CA VAL A 67 -2.60 -6.57 -13.92
C VAL A 67 -1.99 -7.22 -12.68
N ILE A 68 -2.73 -8.10 -12.01
CA ILE A 68 -2.33 -8.61 -10.70
C ILE A 68 -1.09 -9.52 -10.74
N ALA A 69 -1.03 -10.49 -11.66
CA ALA A 69 0.04 -11.49 -11.67
C ALA A 69 1.45 -10.90 -11.80
N PRO A 70 1.74 -9.96 -12.73
CA PRO A 70 3.06 -9.33 -12.82
C PRO A 70 3.40 -8.44 -11.62
N TYR A 71 2.39 -7.91 -10.92
CA TYR A 71 2.60 -7.14 -9.70
C TYR A 71 3.01 -8.07 -8.55
N GLU A 72 2.27 -9.17 -8.35
CA GLU A 72 2.60 -10.15 -7.32
C GLU A 72 3.98 -10.77 -7.52
N ASP A 73 4.39 -11.06 -8.75
CA ASP A 73 5.73 -11.58 -9.04
C ASP A 73 6.84 -10.60 -8.62
N ARG A 74 6.59 -9.30 -8.72
CA ARG A 74 7.51 -8.26 -8.23
C ARG A 74 7.55 -8.23 -6.72
N ILE A 75 6.39 -8.28 -6.06
CA ILE A 75 6.33 -8.32 -4.60
C ILE A 75 7.06 -9.56 -4.07
N ARG A 76 6.80 -10.75 -4.63
CA ARG A 76 7.51 -11.99 -4.28
C ARG A 76 9.03 -11.84 -4.45
N ARG A 77 9.48 -11.20 -5.52
CA ARG A 77 10.92 -10.94 -5.74
C ARG A 77 11.50 -10.03 -4.66
N VAL A 78 10.84 -8.92 -4.34
CA VAL A 78 11.26 -7.99 -3.27
C VAL A 78 11.33 -8.73 -1.94
N LEU A 79 10.30 -9.51 -1.59
CA LEU A 79 10.25 -10.30 -0.36
C LEU A 79 11.34 -11.38 -0.31
N SER A 80 11.65 -12.04 -1.44
CA SER A 80 12.69 -13.08 -1.51
C SER A 80 14.12 -12.51 -1.47
N SER A 81 14.34 -11.34 -2.07
CA SER A 81 15.65 -10.72 -2.18
C SER A 81 15.96 -9.82 -0.99
N LEU A 82 14.92 -9.37 -0.27
CA LEU A 82 14.99 -8.35 0.77
C LEU A 82 15.60 -7.02 0.28
N ILE A 83 15.56 -6.79 -1.04
CA ILE A 83 16.03 -5.56 -1.67
C ILE A 83 14.82 -4.68 -1.98
N PRO A 84 14.74 -3.46 -1.41
CA PRO A 84 13.70 -2.51 -1.77
C PRO A 84 13.77 -2.14 -3.26
N GLU A 85 12.65 -2.24 -3.96
CA GLU A 85 12.52 -1.82 -5.35
C GLU A 85 11.59 -0.61 -5.45
N ARG A 86 11.94 0.35 -6.32
CA ARG A 86 11.05 1.44 -6.71
C ARG A 86 10.57 1.24 -8.14
N PHE A 87 9.28 1.22 -8.37
CA PHE A 87 8.69 1.04 -9.69
C PHE A 87 7.35 1.76 -9.85
N VAL A 88 6.97 2.00 -11.09
CA VAL A 88 5.69 2.61 -11.43
C VAL A 88 4.70 1.54 -11.84
N TYR A 89 3.49 1.59 -11.29
CA TYR A 89 2.44 0.62 -11.58
C TYR A 89 1.06 1.26 -11.67
N SER A 90 0.20 0.72 -12.54
CA SER A 90 -1.18 1.19 -12.68
C SER A 90 -2.09 0.47 -11.69
N PHE A 91 -2.80 1.23 -10.88
CA PHE A 91 -3.82 0.73 -9.96
C PHE A 91 -5.21 1.21 -10.39
N SER A 92 -6.20 0.34 -10.23
CA SER A 92 -7.60 0.65 -10.39
C SER A 92 -8.29 0.69 -9.03
N TYR A 93 -9.18 1.67 -8.88
CA TYR A 93 -10.15 1.75 -7.78
C TYR A 93 -11.48 2.19 -8.38
N GLU A 94 -12.52 1.37 -8.20
CA GLU A 94 -13.81 1.52 -8.90
C GLU A 94 -13.61 1.65 -10.43
N GLU A 95 -13.98 2.79 -11.03
CA GLU A 95 -13.85 3.06 -12.47
C GLU A 95 -12.63 3.94 -12.81
N GLN A 96 -11.76 4.21 -11.84
CA GLN A 96 -10.63 5.12 -12.00
C GLN A 96 -9.29 4.39 -11.98
N TYR A 97 -8.36 4.90 -12.79
CA TYR A 97 -7.01 4.38 -12.90
C TYR A 97 -6.01 5.44 -12.45
N LYS A 98 -5.04 5.04 -11.62
CA LYS A 98 -3.93 5.89 -11.19
C LYS A 98 -2.61 5.20 -11.39
N LEU A 99 -1.66 5.95 -11.94
CA LEU A 99 -0.26 5.55 -11.97
C LEU A 99 0.35 5.87 -10.60
N LEU A 100 0.89 4.86 -9.93
CA LEU A 100 1.51 5.00 -8.61
C LEU A 100 2.99 4.68 -8.73
N CYS A 101 3.83 5.46 -8.05
CA CYS A 101 5.23 5.14 -7.84
C CYS A 101 5.32 4.47 -6.46
N ILE A 102 5.67 3.19 -6.44
CA ILE A 102 5.81 2.33 -5.26
C ILE A 102 7.29 2.09 -5.03
#